data_AF-A0AA35RTR3-F1
#
_entry.id   AF-A0AA35RTR3-F1
#
_cell.length_a   1.000
_cell.length_b   1.000
_cell.length_c   1.000
_cell.angle_alpha   90.00
_cell.angle_beta   90.00
_cell.angle_gamma   90.00
#
_symmetry.space_group_name_H-M   'P 1'
#
loop_
_entity.id
_entity.type
_entity.pdbx_description
1 polymer ?
#
loop_
_entity_poly.entity_id
_entity_poly.type
_entity_poly.pdbx_seq_one_letter_code
_entity_poly.pdbx_strand_id
1 'polypeptide(L)'
;MYEIEEVRKEEVELDEDEAFLPIAHFHKAPGNTFGTPFVIVVKNGERLSSVIEKIQSRLSVPEKEFDKWKFAIVQAIQVLKYYSEEEDDPILFSHFFLNPSRGITFPRMGTPWFGLEHSQ
;
A
#
# COMPACT_ATOMS: atom_id res chain seq x y z
N MET A 1 8.98 17.85 12.29
CA MET A 1 7.96 17.31 13.21
C MET A 1 7.78 15.87 12.77
N TYR A 2 8.39 14.92 13.49
CA TYR A 2 8.33 13.50 13.15
C TYR A 2 7.02 12.99 13.74
N GLU A 3 5.98 12.90 12.92
CA GLU A 3 4.83 12.10 13.28
C GLU A 3 5.25 10.64 13.09
N ILE A 4 5.91 10.13 14.13
CA ILE A 4 6.15 8.70 14.30
C ILE A 4 4.75 8.14 14.46
N GLU A 5 4.20 7.50 13.43
CA GLU A 5 3.06 6.61 13.64
C GLU A 5 3.48 5.64 14.73
N GLU A 6 2.95 5.91 15.93
CA GLU A 6 3.13 5.19 17.18
C GLU A 6 2.37 3.86 17.07
N VAL A 7 2.67 3.07 16.04
CA VAL A 7 2.28 1.67 15.99
C VAL A 7 3.22 0.96 16.94
N ARG A 8 2.70 0.73 18.14
CA ARG A 8 3.09 -0.30 19.08
C ARG A 8 3.80 -1.43 18.35
N LYS A 9 5.14 -1.48 18.45
CA LYS A 9 5.98 -2.59 18.00
C LYS A 9 5.85 -3.82 18.91
N GLU A 10 4.72 -3.96 19.59
CA GLU A 10 4.39 -5.09 20.42
C GLU A 10 3.73 -6.12 19.49
N GLU A 11 4.57 -6.94 18.87
CA GLU A 11 4.25 -8.30 18.42
C GLU A 11 2.94 -8.46 17.63
N VAL A 12 2.83 -7.81 16.46
CA VAL A 12 2.04 -8.46 15.41
C VAL A 12 2.91 -9.58 14.86
N GLU A 13 2.77 -10.77 15.44
CA GLU A 13 3.25 -12.00 14.82
C GLU A 13 2.52 -12.13 13.47
N LEU A 14 3.21 -11.75 12.40
CA LEU A 14 2.74 -11.99 11.05
C LEU A 14 2.79 -13.50 10.81
N ASP A 15 1.71 -14.05 10.25
CA ASP A 15 1.75 -15.42 9.73
C ASP A 15 2.80 -15.54 8.60
N GLU A 16 3.21 -16.77 8.27
CA GLU A 16 4.16 -17.02 7.17
C GLU A 16 3.68 -16.50 5.80
N ASP A 17 2.37 -16.33 5.63
CA ASP A 17 1.72 -15.77 4.44
C ASP A 17 1.40 -14.28 4.54
N GLU A 18 1.80 -13.58 5.61
CA GLU A 18 1.49 -12.17 5.84
C GLU A 18 2.71 -11.23 5.68
N ALA A 19 2.44 -10.01 5.23
CA ALA A 19 3.46 -8.96 5.11
C ALA A 19 2.89 -7.55 5.29
N PHE A 20 3.76 -6.61 5.66
CA PHE A 20 3.42 -5.19 5.70
C PHE A 20 3.44 -4.57 4.31
N LEU A 21 2.30 -4.04 3.86
CA LEU A 21 2.16 -3.29 2.62
C LEU A 21 2.26 -1.77 2.90
N PRO A 22 3.33 -1.09 2.46
CA PRO A 22 3.41 0.36 2.57
C PRO A 22 2.47 1.05 1.59
N ILE A 23 1.71 2.02 2.09
CA ILE A 23 0.72 2.79 1.33
C ILE A 23 1.01 4.29 1.45
N ALA A 24 0.87 5.00 0.34
CA ALA A 24 0.94 6.46 0.32
C ALA A 24 -0.02 7.09 -0.69
N HIS A 25 -0.34 8.36 -0.48
CA HIS A 25 -1.19 9.13 -1.38
C HIS A 25 -0.34 9.90 -2.37
N PHE A 26 -0.81 10.05 -3.61
CA PHE A 26 -0.19 10.92 -4.61
C PHE A 26 -1.21 11.56 -5.54
N HIS A 27 -0.83 12.68 -6.16
CA HIS A 27 -1.70 13.39 -7.11
C HIS A 27 -1.02 13.52 -8.48
N LYS A 28 -1.62 12.88 -9.50
CA LYS A 28 -1.18 12.82 -10.91
C LYS A 28 0.18 12.15 -11.17
N ALA A 29 1.14 12.29 -10.27
CA ALA A 29 2.48 11.72 -10.40
C ALA A 29 2.98 11.22 -9.05
N PRO A 30 3.59 10.03 -8.97
CA PRO A 30 4.18 9.49 -7.74
C PRO A 30 5.17 10.40 -7.00
N GLY A 31 5.80 11.36 -7.68
CA GLY A 31 6.68 12.34 -7.04
C GLY A 31 5.93 13.39 -6.21
N ASN A 32 4.62 13.53 -6.41
CA ASN A 32 3.74 14.47 -5.71
C ASN A 32 2.93 13.73 -4.64
N THR A 33 3.64 13.19 -3.63
CA THR A 33 2.99 12.56 -2.48
C THR A 33 2.45 13.59 -1.51
N PHE A 34 1.40 13.23 -0.79
CA PHE A 34 0.79 14.07 0.24
C PHE A 34 0.14 13.21 1.34
N GLY A 35 -0.41 13.85 2.36
CA GLY A 35 -1.02 13.16 3.50
C GLY A 35 0.02 12.41 4.35
N THR A 36 -0.47 11.48 5.16
CA THR A 36 0.35 10.65 6.04
C THR A 36 0.42 9.25 5.46
N PRO A 37 1.59 8.76 5.01
CA PRO A 37 1.73 7.37 4.58
C PRO A 37 1.55 6.43 5.77
N PHE A 38 1.03 5.24 5.52
CA PHE A 38 0.74 4.24 6.54
C PHE A 38 1.03 2.83 6.02
N VAL A 39 0.95 1.84 6.90
CA VAL A 39 1.13 0.43 6.57
C VAL A 39 -0.11 -0.37 6.94
N ILE A 40 -0.42 -1.41 6.17
CA ILE A 40 -1.41 -2.43 6.52
C ILE A 40 -0.79 -3.82 6.43
N VAL A 41 -1.43 -4.81 7.06
CA VAL A 41 -1.07 -6.22 6.92
C VAL A 41 -1.94 -6.86 5.84
N VAL A 42 -1.29 -7.54 4.90
CA VAL A 42 -1.93 -8.27 3.81
C VAL A 42 -1.38 -9.68 3.70
N LYS A 43 -2.22 -10.61 3.23
CA LYS A 43 -1.83 -11.98 2.90
C LYS A 43 -1.38 -12.09 1.45
N ASN A 44 -0.46 -13.01 1.16
CA ASN A 44 -0.04 -13.25 -0.22
C ASN A 44 -1.19 -13.84 -1.04
N GLY A 45 -1.58 -13.15 -2.12
CA GLY A 45 -2.73 -13.52 -2.93
C GLY A 45 -4.06 -12.98 -2.42
N GLU A 46 -4.05 -12.09 -1.41
CA GLU A 46 -5.25 -11.40 -0.93
C GLU A 46 -5.90 -10.60 -2.07
N ARG A 47 -7.24 -10.61 -2.14
CA ARG A 47 -7.98 -9.93 -3.20
C ARG A 47 -7.89 -8.42 -3.06
N LEU A 48 -7.78 -7.72 -4.19
CA LEU A 48 -7.73 -6.27 -4.24
C LEU A 48 -8.93 -5.65 -3.50
N SER A 49 -10.14 -6.16 -3.74
CA SER A 49 -11.37 -5.73 -3.04
C SER A 49 -11.23 -5.76 -1.51
N SER A 50 -10.73 -6.87 -0.94
CA SER A 50 -10.49 -6.98 0.50
C SER A 50 -9.43 -6.00 1.00
N VAL A 51 -8.38 -5.76 0.22
CA VAL A 51 -7.34 -4.78 0.57
C VAL A 51 -7.88 -3.35 0.51
N ILE A 52 -8.70 -3.03 -0.49
CA ILE A 52 -9.39 -1.75 -0.67
C ILE A 52 -10.33 -1.48 0.52
N GLU A 53 -11.11 -2.47 0.96
CA GLU A 53 -11.96 -2.36 2.16
C GLU A 53 -11.16 -2.06 3.43
N LYS A 54 -10.02 -2.74 3.63
CA LYS A 54 -9.10 -2.46 4.77
C LYS A 54 -8.59 -1.02 4.73
N ILE A 55 -8.19 -0.54 3.55
CA ILE A 55 -7.69 0.82 3.34
C ILE A 55 -8.80 1.84 3.63
N GLN A 56 -9.98 1.64 3.07
CA GLN A 56 -11.13 2.52 3.26
C GLN A 56 -11.53 2.61 4.73
N SER A 57 -11.60 1.47 5.43
CA SER A 57 -11.89 1.40 6.86
C SER A 57 -10.84 2.15 7.68
N ARG A 58 -9.55 1.97 7.35
CA ARG A 58 -8.45 2.66 8.03
C ARG A 58 -8.51 4.18 7.86
N LEU A 59 -8.85 4.65 6.67
CA LEU A 59 -8.92 6.08 6.35
C LEU A 59 -10.25 6.74 6.76
N SER A 60 -11.29 5.95 7.06
CA SER A 60 -12.63 6.43 7.38
C SER A 60 -13.21 7.38 6.30
N VAL A 61 -12.88 7.11 5.04
CA VAL A 61 -13.30 7.92 3.89
C VAL A 61 -14.66 7.43 3.38
N PRO A 62 -15.61 8.34 3.08
CA PRO A 62 -16.89 7.95 2.48
C PRO A 62 -16.70 7.25 1.14
N GLU A 63 -17.47 6.19 0.89
CA GLU A 63 -17.46 5.40 -0.35
C GLU A 63 -17.50 6.26 -1.62
N LYS A 64 -18.40 7.25 -1.66
CA LYS A 64 -18.54 8.19 -2.79
C LYS A 64 -17.28 8.99 -3.14
N GLU A 65 -16.41 9.22 -2.16
CA GLU A 65 -15.12 9.88 -2.40
C GLU A 65 -14.06 8.86 -2.79
N PHE A 66 -14.07 7.70 -2.15
CA PHE A 66 -13.12 6.62 -2.36
C PHE A 66 -13.25 5.97 -3.75
N ASP A 67 -14.46 5.86 -4.30
CA ASP A 67 -14.73 5.34 -5.66
C ASP A 67 -14.03 6.13 -6.78
N LYS A 68 -13.56 7.35 -6.50
CA LYS A 68 -12.85 8.18 -7.46
C LYS A 68 -11.34 7.94 -7.44
N TRP A 69 -10.85 7.22 -6.45
CA TRP A 69 -9.43 6.99 -6.24
C TRP A 69 -8.95 5.93 -7.22
N LYS A 70 -7.68 5.98 -7.57
CA LYS A 70 -7.05 4.92 -8.36
C LYS A 70 -5.96 4.27 -7.56
N PHE A 71 -5.85 2.95 -7.69
CA PHE A 71 -4.89 2.16 -6.94
C PHE A 71 -3.77 1.71 -7.87
N ALA A 72 -2.54 1.80 -7.40
CA ALA A 72 -1.37 1.53 -8.23
C ALA A 72 -0.25 0.83 -7.46
N ILE A 73 0.58 0.08 -8.18
CA ILE A 73 1.90 -0.34 -7.70
C ILE A 73 2.90 0.71 -8.17
N VAL A 74 3.61 1.31 -7.23
CA VAL A 74 4.53 2.41 -7.51
C VAL A 74 5.92 2.07 -7.02
N GLN A 75 6.93 2.26 -7.86
CA GLN A 75 8.32 2.07 -7.49
C GLN A 75 9.12 3.35 -7.77
N ALA A 76 9.75 3.89 -6.72
CA ALA A 76 10.38 5.21 -6.74
C ALA A 76 9.39 6.30 -7.21
N ILE A 77 9.51 6.75 -8.47
CA ILE A 77 8.63 7.77 -9.07
C ILE A 77 7.80 7.25 -10.25
N GLN A 78 7.84 5.94 -10.52
CA GLN A 78 7.17 5.32 -11.65
C GLN A 78 6.00 4.45 -11.18
N VAL A 79 4.84 4.61 -11.82
CA VAL A 79 3.74 3.65 -11.71
C VAL A 79 4.09 2.41 -12.53
N LEU A 80 4.18 1.26 -11.89
CA LEU A 80 4.42 -0.04 -12.54
C LEU A 80 3.14 -0.63 -13.11
N LYS A 81 2.04 -0.53 -12.35
CA LYS A 81 0.73 -1.06 -12.71
C LYS A 81 -0.37 -0.26 -12.02
N TYR A 82 -1.45 0.03 -12.75
CA TYR A 82 -2.72 0.40 -12.13
C TYR A 82 -3.57 -0.86 -11.90
N TYR A 83 -4.24 -0.89 -10.78
CA TYR A 83 -5.25 -1.90 -10.49
C TYR A 83 -6.61 -1.46 -11.03
N SER A 84 -7.39 -2.44 -11.48
CA SER A 84 -8.81 -2.27 -11.80
C SER A 84 -9.64 -3.01 -10.74
N GLU A 85 -10.61 -2.32 -10.15
CA GLU A 85 -11.54 -2.93 -9.19
C GLU A 85 -12.40 -4.02 -9.84
N GLU A 86 -12.68 -3.91 -11.14
CA GLU A 86 -13.46 -4.91 -11.89
C GLU A 86 -12.72 -6.25 -12.06
N GLU A 87 -11.38 -6.22 -12.08
CA GLU A 87 -10.56 -7.43 -12.27
C GLU A 87 -10.35 -8.19 -10.95
N ASP A 88 -10.47 -7.50 -9.81
CA ASP A 88 -10.23 -8.03 -8.46
C ASP A 88 -8.93 -8.86 -8.36
N ASP A 89 -7.86 -8.29 -8.93
CA ASP A 89 -6.55 -8.92 -9.02
C ASP A 89 -5.98 -9.25 -7.63
N PRO A 90 -5.29 -10.39 -7.48
CA PRO A 90 -4.62 -10.72 -6.23
C PRO A 90 -3.40 -9.81 -5.98
N ILE A 91 -3.22 -9.43 -4.71
CA ILE A 91 -2.03 -8.76 -4.21
C ILE A 91 -0.93 -9.80 -3.98
N LEU A 92 0.00 -9.88 -4.93
CA LEU A 92 1.13 -10.80 -4.85
C LEU A 92 2.33 -10.13 -4.20
N PHE A 93 2.96 -10.85 -3.27
CA PHE A 93 4.17 -10.38 -2.60
C PHE A 93 5.32 -10.12 -3.58
N SER A 94 5.40 -10.88 -4.67
CA SER A 94 6.40 -10.65 -5.72
C SER A 94 6.35 -9.23 -6.31
N HIS A 95 5.21 -8.55 -6.27
CA HIS A 95 5.08 -7.18 -6.77
C HIS A 95 5.69 -6.13 -5.84
N PHE A 96 5.71 -6.39 -4.53
CA PHE A 96 6.14 -5.43 -3.49
C PHE A 96 7.46 -5.83 -2.83
N PHE A 97 7.73 -7.12 -2.77
CA PHE A 97 8.89 -7.75 -2.15
C PHE A 97 9.68 -8.51 -3.22
N LEU A 98 10.25 -7.76 -4.16
CA LEU A 98 10.96 -8.30 -5.34
C LEU A 98 12.18 -9.21 -5.03
N ASN A 99 12.49 -9.54 -3.77
CA ASN A 99 13.52 -10.52 -3.41
C ASN A 99 13.32 -11.08 -1.99
N PRO A 100 12.92 -12.35 -1.81
CA PRO A 100 12.89 -12.99 -0.48
C PRO A 100 14.30 -13.23 0.11
N SER A 101 15.37 -13.15 -0.70
CA SER A 101 16.75 -13.48 -0.29
C SER A 101 17.51 -12.36 0.44
N ARG A 102 16.89 -11.20 0.68
CA ARG A 102 17.52 -10.10 1.42
C ARG A 102 16.62 -9.76 2.60
N GLY A 103 17.10 -10.08 3.80
CA GLY A 103 16.35 -9.95 5.05
C GLY A 103 15.75 -8.57 5.29
N ILE A 104 14.91 -8.50 6.32
CA ILE A 104 14.15 -7.35 6.79
C ILE A 104 15.10 -6.16 7.06
N THR A 105 15.40 -5.40 6.03
CA THR A 105 16.03 -4.08 6.15
C THR A 105 15.07 -3.11 5.51
N PHE A 106 14.64 -2.13 6.32
CA PHE A 106 13.92 -0.90 5.98
C PHE A 106 13.94 -0.52 4.49
N PRO A 107 12.83 0.02 3.94
CA PRO A 107 12.66 0.23 2.51
C PRO A 107 13.88 0.98 1.95
N ARG A 108 14.69 0.27 1.16
CA ARG A 108 15.72 0.92 0.35
C ARG A 108 15.01 1.82 -0.64
N MET A 109 15.64 2.93 -1.04
CA MET A 109 15.18 3.73 -2.18
C MET A 109 14.84 2.78 -3.34
N GLY A 110 13.56 2.68 -3.70
CA GLY A 110 13.07 1.79 -4.76
C GLY A 110 12.31 0.54 -4.32
N THR A 111 11.95 0.34 -3.05
CA THR A 111 10.93 -0.67 -2.71
C THR A 111 9.57 -0.24 -3.29
N PRO A 112 8.85 -1.11 -4.01
CA PRO A 112 7.50 -0.79 -4.47
C PRO A 112 6.53 -0.56 -3.29
N TRP A 113 5.59 0.36 -3.46
CA TRP A 113 4.54 0.70 -2.51
C TRP A 113 3.18 0.76 -3.21
N PHE A 114 2.12 0.66 -2.42
CA PHE A 114 0.76 0.72 -2.91
C PHE A 114 0.26 2.17 -2.91
N GLY A 115 0.08 2.72 -4.11
CA GLY A 115 -0.25 4.11 -4.31
C GLY A 115 -1.74 4.38 -4.42
N LEU A 116 -2.18 5.41 -3.71
CA LEU A 116 -3.54 5.95 -3.74
C LEU A 116 -3.52 7.25 -4.54
N GLU A 117 -3.94 7.21 -5.80
CA GLU A 117 -4.04 8.40 -6.64
C GLU A 117 -5.37 9.10 -6.40
N HIS A 118 -5.32 10.32 -5.87
CA HIS A 118 -6.49 11.19 -5.76
C HIS A 118 -6.09 12.67 -5.55
N SER A 119 -7.09 13.55 -5.59
CA SER A 119 -6.92 14.96 -5.19
C SER A 119 -6.93 15.09 -3.66
N GLN A 120 -6.13 16.03 -3.15
CA GLN A 120 -6.24 16.51 -1.76
C GLN A 120 -7.60 17.17 -1.51
#